data_AF-A0A0G0B6R1-F1
#
_entry.id   AF-A0A0G0B6R1-F1
#
_cell.length_a   1.000
_cell.length_b   1.000
_cell.length_c   1.000
_cell.angle_alpha   90.00
_cell.angle_beta   90.00
_cell.angle_gamma   90.00
#
_symmetry.space_group_name_H-M   'P 1'
#
loop_
_entity.id
_entity.type
_entity.pdbx_description
1 polymer ?
#
loop_
_entity_poly.entity_id
_entity_poly.type
_entity_poly.pdbx_seq_one_letter_code
_entity_poly.pdbx_strand_id
1 'polypeptide(L)'
;MEIKQAQNQASWDNWLKVNSQNTPFSQSFEWGEILLSEGEEIERLTVVEGENVAAEAQVVYKPLPFGWQYAFCPKGMVVSESRIENQESRIYETLINYLQNKKCIFFRVEPNHLSIIILTLAQPQF
;
A
#
# COMPACT_ATOMS: atom_id res chain seq x y z
N MET A 1 -4.63 2.98 14.84
CA MET A 1 -3.73 3.43 13.76
C MET A 1 -4.37 4.67 13.15
N GLU A 2 -3.55 5.55 12.60
CA GLU A 2 -4.01 6.79 11.98
C GLU A 2 -3.44 6.89 10.56
N ILE A 3 -4.17 7.56 9.68
CA ILE A 3 -3.69 7.89 8.33
C ILE A 3 -3.12 9.30 8.34
N LYS A 4 -1.89 9.43 7.84
CA LYS A 4 -1.25 10.70 7.52
C LYS A 4 -0.98 10.76 6.02
N GLN A 5 -1.10 11.94 5.43
CA GLN A 5 -0.68 12.14 4.04
C GLN A 5 0.82 12.47 4.01
N ALA A 6 1.58 11.70 3.24
CA ALA A 6 2.99 11.95 3.03
C ALA A 6 3.19 13.01 1.95
N GLN A 7 3.91 14.08 2.29
CA GLN A 7 4.32 15.12 1.35
C GLN A 7 5.84 15.19 1.18
N ASN A 8 6.60 14.54 2.07
CA ASN A 8 8.06 14.54 2.03
C ASN A 8 8.57 13.28 1.32
N GLN A 9 9.08 13.45 0.11
CA GLN A 9 9.65 12.38 -0.70
C GLN A 9 10.80 11.65 0.01
N ALA A 10 11.73 12.38 0.63
CA ALA A 10 12.88 11.75 1.28
C ALA A 10 12.47 10.83 2.43
N SER A 11 11.47 11.21 3.24
CA SER A 11 10.93 10.37 4.31
C SER A 11 10.27 9.10 3.76
N TRP A 12 9.43 9.24 2.73
CA TRP A 12 8.75 8.13 2.05
C TRP A 12 9.76 7.14 1.45
N ASP A 13 10.67 7.63 0.62
CA ASP A 13 11.65 6.79 -0.06
C ASP A 13 12.60 6.09 0.93
N ASN A 14 13.01 6.78 2.00
CA ASN A 14 13.85 6.18 3.03
C ASN A 14 13.10 5.09 3.80
N TRP A 15 11.80 5.28 4.10
CA TRP A 15 11.01 4.26 4.78
C TRP A 15 10.81 3.02 3.90
N LEU A 16 10.45 3.21 2.63
CA LEU A 16 10.28 2.11 1.67
C LEU A 16 11.57 1.28 1.51
N LYS A 17 12.73 1.94 1.34
CA LYS A 17 14.04 1.27 1.20
C LYS A 17 14.38 0.36 2.37
N VAL A 18 13.98 0.74 3.59
CA VAL A 18 14.28 -0.03 4.81
C VAL A 18 13.29 -1.18 5.01
N ASN A 19 12.04 -1.03 4.57
CA ASN A 19 10.94 -1.92 4.91
C ASN A 19 10.50 -2.86 3.77
N SER A 20 11.18 -2.84 2.63
CA SER A 20 10.95 -3.83 1.59
C SER A 20 12.20 -4.10 0.77
N GLN A 21 12.68 -5.34 0.82
CA GLN A 21 13.77 -5.81 -0.05
C GLN A 21 13.43 -5.68 -1.55
N ASN A 22 12.13 -5.70 -1.89
CA ASN A 22 11.62 -5.51 -3.24
C ASN A 22 10.50 -4.47 -3.24
N THR A 23 10.83 -3.23 -2.85
CA THR A 23 9.88 -2.10 -2.93
C THR A 23 9.33 -2.02 -4.35
N PRO A 24 8.00 -2.16 -4.55
CA PRO A 24 7.42 -2.03 -5.87
C PRO A 24 7.59 -0.60 -6.38
N PHE A 25 8.08 -0.44 -7.61
CA PHE A 25 8.22 0.88 -8.24
C PHE A 25 6.90 1.66 -8.28
N SER A 26 5.76 0.97 -8.40
CA SER A 26 4.44 1.61 -8.37
C SER A 26 4.07 2.27 -7.03
N GLN A 27 4.85 2.02 -5.97
CA GLN A 27 4.75 2.68 -4.68
C GLN A 27 5.80 3.79 -4.48
N SER A 28 6.70 4.03 -5.45
CA SER A 28 7.69 5.10 -5.34
C SER A 28 7.05 6.49 -5.48
N PHE A 29 7.71 7.49 -4.90
CA PHE A 29 7.26 8.86 -5.01
C PHE A 29 7.25 9.32 -6.47
N GLU A 30 8.29 9.01 -7.24
CA GLU A 30 8.42 9.41 -8.65
C GLU A 30 7.29 8.83 -9.51
N TRP A 31 6.84 7.60 -9.25
CA TRP A 31 5.71 7.03 -9.97
C TRP A 31 4.43 7.84 -9.71
N GLY A 32 4.23 8.31 -8.49
CA GLY A 32 3.11 9.21 -8.19
C GLY A 32 3.21 10.54 -8.91
N GLU A 33 4.41 11.11 -9.08
CA GLU A 33 4.58 12.35 -9.86
C GLU A 33 4.26 12.15 -11.34
N ILE A 34 4.60 10.99 -11.90
CA ILE A 34 4.20 10.62 -13.27
C ILE A 34 2.68 10.54 -13.38
N LEU A 35 2.02 9.83 -12.47
CA LEU A 35 0.55 9.71 -12.46
C LEU A 35 -0.13 11.08 -12.34
N LEU A 36 0.33 11.95 -11.44
CA LEU A 36 -0.17 13.32 -11.32
C LEU A 36 -0.02 14.10 -12.64
N SER A 37 1.12 13.95 -13.33
CA SER A 37 1.36 14.60 -14.61
C SER A 37 0.45 14.09 -15.74
N GLU A 38 -0.04 12.85 -15.62
CA GLU A 38 -1.01 12.24 -16.54
C GLU A 38 -2.47 12.58 -16.18
N GLY A 39 -2.68 13.36 -15.12
CA GLY A 39 -4.01 13.81 -14.69
C GLY A 39 -4.73 12.82 -13.77
N GLU A 40 -4.02 11.84 -13.23
CA GLU A 40 -4.56 10.94 -12.21
C GLU A 40 -4.66 11.64 -10.86
N GLU A 41 -5.67 11.26 -10.08
CA GLU A 41 -5.78 11.68 -8.68
C GLU A 41 -5.13 10.63 -7.80
N ILE A 42 -4.17 11.03 -6.96
CA ILE A 42 -3.46 10.11 -6.05
C ILE A 42 -3.37 10.68 -4.64
N GLU A 43 -3.21 9.79 -3.66
CA GLU A 43 -2.74 10.13 -2.32
C GLU A 43 -1.65 9.15 -1.87
N ARG A 44 -0.64 9.69 -1.18
CA ARG A 44 0.40 8.90 -0.52
C ARG A 44 0.06 8.81 0.96
N LEU A 45 -0.42 7.65 1.39
CA LEU A 45 -0.97 7.43 2.72
C LEU A 45 0.04 6.67 3.58
N THR A 46 0.41 7.27 4.70
CA THR A 46 1.23 6.67 5.75
C THR A 46 0.32 6.22 6.88
N VAL A 47 0.32 4.92 7.18
CA VAL A 47 -0.39 4.35 8.32
C VAL A 47 0.55 4.36 9.52
N VAL A 48 0.16 5.05 10.60
CA VAL A 48 0.98 5.17 11.80
C VAL A 48 0.33 4.51 13.02
N GLU A 49 1.17 3.91 13.87
CA GLU A 49 0.82 3.40 15.20
C GLU A 49 1.73 4.07 16.24
N GLY A 50 1.20 5.15 16.86
CA GLY A 50 2.00 6.04 17.69
C GLY A 50 3.03 6.79 16.85
N GLU A 51 4.31 6.64 17.19
CA GLU A 51 5.44 7.24 16.45
C GLU A 51 5.97 6.35 15.31
N ASN A 52 5.46 5.12 15.20
CA ASN A 52 5.95 4.15 14.21
C ASN A 52 5.12 4.20 12.93
N VAL A 53 5.78 4.18 11.78
CA VAL A 53 5.13 3.95 10.48
C VAL A 53 4.95 2.45 10.29
N ALA A 54 3.69 2.01 10.20
CA ALA A 54 3.30 0.62 10.03
C ALA A 54 3.23 0.22 8.55
N ALA A 55 2.77 1.13 7.69
CA ALA A 55 2.68 0.92 6.25
C ALA A 55 2.70 2.23 5.47
N GLU A 56 3.09 2.13 4.20
CA GLU A 56 2.95 3.19 3.21
C GLU A 56 2.17 2.65 1.99
N ALA A 57 1.22 3.44 1.51
CA ALA A 57 0.32 3.10 0.41
C ALA A 57 0.13 4.30 -0.53
N GLN A 58 0.67 4.20 -1.73
CA GLN A 58 0.32 5.10 -2.84
C GLN A 58 -1.00 4.62 -3.46
N VAL A 59 -2.05 5.40 -3.24
CA VAL A 59 -3.41 5.13 -3.68
C VAL A 59 -3.72 6.00 -4.90
N VAL A 60 -4.22 5.37 -5.95
CA VAL A 60 -4.75 6.03 -7.15
C VAL A 60 -6.27 5.96 -7.10
N TYR A 61 -6.92 7.10 -7.32
CA TYR A 61 -8.36 7.20 -7.36
C TYR A 61 -8.87 7.08 -8.79
N LYS A 62 -9.83 6.19 -9.00
CA LYS A 62 -10.38 5.91 -10.33
C LYS A 62 -11.86 6.27 -10.35
N PRO A 63 -12.24 7.30 -11.14
CA PRO A 63 -13.61 7.78 -11.17
C PRO A 63 -14.56 6.75 -11.76
N LEU A 64 -15.77 6.70 -11.22
CA LEU A 64 -16.90 5.90 -11.68
C LEU A 64 -18.12 6.83 -11.92
N PRO A 65 -19.15 6.36 -12.64
CA PRO A 65 -20.38 7.10 -12.81
C PRO A 65 -21.01 7.57 -11.49
N PHE A 66 -21.78 8.65 -11.54
CA PHE A 66 -22.50 9.24 -10.39
C PHE A 66 -21.61 9.80 -9.28
N GLY A 67 -20.34 10.12 -9.58
CA GLY A 67 -19.40 10.70 -8.62
C GLY A 67 -18.89 9.69 -7.58
N TRP A 68 -19.09 8.39 -7.84
CA TRP A 68 -18.40 7.32 -7.14
C TRP A 68 -16.98 7.17 -7.66
N GLN A 69 -16.16 6.43 -6.90
CA GLN A 69 -14.84 6.04 -7.34
C GLN A 69 -14.43 4.72 -6.70
N TYR A 70 -13.32 4.15 -7.16
CA TYR A 70 -12.60 3.14 -6.41
C TYR A 70 -11.18 3.58 -6.15
N ALA A 71 -10.63 3.13 -5.02
CA ALA A 71 -9.23 3.32 -4.69
C ALA A 71 -8.43 2.12 -5.19
N PHE A 72 -7.24 2.37 -5.74
CA PHE A 72 -6.34 1.34 -6.23
C PHE A 72 -4.94 1.52 -5.66
N CYS A 73 -4.41 0.50 -4.99
CA CYS A 73 -3.04 0.47 -4.50
C CYS A 73 -2.22 -0.56 -5.30
N PRO A 74 -1.56 -0.15 -6.40
CA PRO A 74 -0.83 -1.06 -7.28
C PRO A 74 0.42 -1.62 -6.59
N LYS A 75 0.54 -2.95 -6.54
CA LYS A 75 1.65 -3.67 -5.89
C LYS A 75 1.81 -3.38 -4.39
N GLY A 76 0.85 -2.72 -3.78
CA GLY A 76 0.90 -2.30 -2.39
C GLY A 76 -0.23 -2.88 -1.54
N MET A 77 -0.34 -2.46 -0.28
CA MET A 77 0.57 -1.52 0.42
C MET A 77 1.94 -2.14 0.74
N VAL A 78 2.93 -1.31 1.08
CA VAL A 78 4.19 -1.77 1.68
C VAL A 78 4.03 -1.74 3.20
N VAL A 79 4.25 -2.88 3.85
CA VAL A 79 4.10 -3.06 5.30
C VAL A 79 5.47 -3.25 5.92
N SER A 80 5.68 -2.72 7.13
CA SER A 80 6.95 -2.95 7.84
C SER A 80 7.21 -4.43 8.10
N GLU A 81 8.38 -4.93 7.69
CA GLU A 81 8.84 -6.31 7.95
C GLU A 81 8.87 -6.66 9.46
N SER A 82 9.04 -5.64 10.32
CA SER A 82 9.17 -5.82 11.77
C SER A 82 7.87 -6.22 12.50
N ARG A 83 6.70 -6.25 11.81
CA ARG A 83 5.39 -6.45 12.45
C ARG A 83 4.38 -7.26 11.63
N ILE A 84 4.85 -8.12 10.71
CA ILE A 84 3.97 -8.90 9.81
C ILE A 84 3.02 -9.83 10.59
N GLU A 85 3.44 -10.38 11.73
CA GLU A 85 2.56 -11.23 12.53
C GLU A 85 1.47 -10.38 13.22
N ASN A 86 0.27 -10.38 12.62
CA ASN A 86 -1.02 -9.97 13.18
C ASN A 86 -1.45 -8.49 13.05
N GLN A 87 -0.72 -7.63 12.33
CA GLN A 87 -1.13 -6.23 12.16
C GLN A 87 -1.75 -5.91 10.79
N GLU A 88 -1.54 -6.73 9.77
CA GLU A 88 -1.94 -6.42 8.40
C GLU A 88 -3.45 -6.15 8.25
N SER A 89 -4.30 -6.96 8.87
CA SER A 89 -5.76 -6.74 8.87
C SER A 89 -6.15 -5.38 9.45
N ARG A 90 -5.50 -4.94 10.54
CA ARG A 90 -5.75 -3.62 11.15
C ARG A 90 -5.32 -2.48 10.23
N ILE A 91 -4.25 -2.68 9.47
CA ILE A 91 -3.78 -1.70 8.48
C ILE A 91 -4.79 -1.59 7.34
N TYR A 92 -5.27 -2.71 6.78
CA TYR A 92 -6.33 -2.71 5.77
C TYR A 92 -7.61 -2.05 6.29
N GLU A 93 -8.08 -2.41 7.49
CA GLU A 93 -9.25 -1.79 8.12
C GLU A 93 -9.09 -0.27 8.25
N THR A 94 -7.90 0.19 8.67
CA THR A 94 -7.60 1.62 8.80
C THR A 94 -7.68 2.34 7.44
N LEU A 95 -7.11 1.75 6.39
CA LEU A 95 -7.19 2.28 5.03
C LEU A 95 -8.62 2.27 4.49
N ILE A 96 -9.37 1.18 4.68
CA ILE A 96 -10.77 1.07 4.24
C ILE A 96 -11.64 2.15 4.89
N ASN A 97 -11.53 2.33 6.22
CA ASN A 97 -12.28 3.35 6.94
C ASN A 97 -11.95 4.77 6.44
N TYR A 98 -10.68 5.04 6.12
CA TYR A 98 -10.27 6.30 5.52
C TYR A 98 -10.89 6.52 4.14
N LEU A 99 -10.85 5.50 3.28
CA LEU A 99 -11.32 5.56 1.89
C LEU A 99 -12.85 5.60 1.77
N GLN A 100 -13.59 5.00 2.70
CA GLN A 100 -15.06 5.07 2.74
C GLN A 100 -15.57 6.51 2.80
N ASN A 101 -14.87 7.40 3.52
CA ASN A 101 -15.21 8.83 3.61
C ASN A 101 -14.96 9.60 2.30
N LYS A 102 -14.35 8.97 1.30
CA LYS A 102 -14.01 9.57 -0.01
C LYS A 102 -14.88 9.04 -1.15
N LYS A 103 -16.07 8.48 -0.87
CA LYS A 103 -16.96 7.87 -1.89
C LYS A 103 -16.31 6.70 -2.65
N CYS A 104 -15.30 6.06 -2.07
CA CYS A 104 -14.75 4.83 -2.62
C CYS A 104 -15.70 3.66 -2.34
N ILE A 105 -16.15 2.96 -3.38
CA ILE A 105 -17.06 1.80 -3.24
C ILE A 105 -16.32 0.49 -3.00
N PHE A 106 -15.04 0.41 -3.39
CA PHE A 106 -14.13 -0.68 -3.04
C PHE A 106 -12.67 -0.18 -3.06
N PHE A 107 -11.80 -0.96 -2.42
CA PHE A 107 -10.35 -0.76 -2.42
C PHE A 107 -9.69 -1.96 -3.11
N ARG A 108 -9.09 -1.74 -4.29
CA ARG A 108 -8.36 -2.76 -5.03
C ARG A 108 -6.89 -2.73 -4.64
N VAL A 109 -6.36 -3.89 -4.28
CA VAL A 109 -4.95 -4.05 -3.88
C VAL A 109 -4.33 -5.25 -4.60
N GLU A 110 -3.03 -5.21 -4.79
CA GLU A 110 -2.26 -6.28 -5.43
C GLU A 110 -0.98 -6.52 -4.61
N PRO A 111 -1.02 -7.12 -3.41
CA PRO A 111 0.15 -7.17 -2.52
C PRO A 111 1.38 -7.80 -3.19
N ASN A 112 2.56 -7.19 -3.01
CA ASN A 112 3.83 -7.67 -3.57
C ASN A 112 4.58 -8.67 -2.68
N HIS A 113 4.04 -8.99 -1.50
CA HIS A 113 4.58 -10.07 -0.68
C HIS A 113 4.00 -11.40 -1.17
N LEU A 114 4.82 -12.21 -1.81
CA LEU A 114 4.51 -13.62 -2.03
C LEU A 114 4.57 -14.32 -0.67
N SER A 115 3.46 -14.89 -0.21
CA SER A 115 3.55 -16.08 0.62
C SER A 115 4.27 -17.13 -0.23
N ILE A 116 5.58 -17.29 -0.04
CA ILE A 116 6.32 -18.38 -0.68
C ILE A 116 5.75 -19.67 -0.10
N ILE A 117 4.71 -20.23 -0.73
CA ILE A 117 4.37 -21.62 -0.55
C ILE A 117 5.48 -22.37 -1.29
N ILE A 118 6.53 -22.75 -0.56
CA ILE A 118 7.45 -23.77 -1.06
C ILE A 118 6.58 -25.02 -1.22
N LEU A 119 6.23 -25.37 -2.46
CA LEU A 119 5.81 -26.72 -2.77
C LEU A 119 7.04 -27.59 -2.53
N THR A 120 7.20 -28.08 -1.29
CA THR A 120 8.19 -29.11 -1.00
C THR A 120 7.79 -30.29 -1.86
N LEU A 121 8.48 -30.49 -2.99
CA LEU A 121 8.35 -31.72 -3.77
C LEU A 121 8.73 -32.84 -2.81
N ALA A 122 7.74 -33.66 -2.43
CA ALA A 122 7.96 -34.85 -1.66
C ALA A 122 9.05 -35.65 -2.39
N GLN A 123 10.22 -35.79 -1.77
CA GLN A 123 11.28 -36.63 -2.31
C GLN A 123 10.71 -38.04 -2.39
N PRO A 124 10.74 -38.70 -3.57
CA PRO A 124 10.31 -40.08 -3.66
C PRO A 124 11.19 -40.91 -2.71
N GLN A 125 10.55 -41.68 -1.84
CA GLN A 125 11.23 -42.71 -1.05
C GLN A 125 11.71 -43.77 -2.04
N PHE A 126 13.03 -43.82 -2.26
CA PHE A 126 13.70 -44.94 -2.91
C PHE A 126 14.13 -45.96 -1.86
#